data_AF-I1CS23-F1
#
_entry.id   AF-I1CS23-F1
#
_cell.length_a   1.000
_cell.length_b   1.000
_cell.length_c   1.000
_cell.angle_alpha   90.00
_cell.angle_beta   90.00
_cell.angle_gamma   90.00
#
_symmetry.space_group_name_H-M   'P 1'
#
loop_
_entity.id
_entity.type
_entity.pdbx_description
1 polymer ?
#
loop_
_entity_poly.entity_id
_entity_poly.type
_entity_poly.pdbx_seq_one_letter_code
_entity_poly.pdbx_strand_id
1 'polypeptide(L)'
;MLWDKGHKEVLHCTDPPLRYPIQVIIAACLLILIGAYFMSVGFPLFIVTMAMVGLLLGSGITWVCLKTVEPPKGYPLSSTVYLCSCVGAGLVFAIVTLYFWRVALYLLCGNTE
;
A
#
# COMPACT_ATOMS: atom_id res chain seq x y z
N MET A 1 46.72 11.06 -15.18
CA MET A 1 46.19 10.59 -13.88
C MET A 1 44.89 11.26 -13.44
N LEU A 2 44.66 12.56 -13.71
CA LEU A 2 43.39 13.25 -13.38
C LEU A 2 42.20 12.83 -14.26
N TRP A 3 42.46 12.30 -15.46
CA TRP A 3 41.43 11.89 -16.43
C TRP A 3 40.69 10.58 -16.04
N ASP A 4 41.33 9.71 -15.26
CA ASP A 4 40.73 8.44 -14.81
C ASP A 4 39.74 8.64 -13.64
N LYS A 5 39.96 9.68 -12.82
CA LYS A 5 39.08 10.03 -11.70
C LYS A 5 37.71 10.54 -12.17
N GLY A 6 37.69 11.42 -13.17
CA GLY A 6 36.45 12.00 -13.69
C GLY A 6 35.51 10.97 -14.32
N HIS A 7 36.05 9.97 -15.02
CA HIS A 7 35.24 8.91 -15.63
C HIS A 7 34.52 8.03 -14.59
N LYS A 8 35.14 7.81 -13.42
CA LYS A 8 34.54 7.02 -12.32
C LYS A 8 33.42 7.78 -11.62
N GLU A 9 33.52 9.10 -11.51
CA GLU A 9 32.45 9.95 -10.99
C GLU A 9 31.25 10.04 -11.95
N VAL A 10 31.49 10.06 -13.27
CA VAL A 10 30.40 10.13 -14.27
C VAL A 10 29.64 8.80 -14.42
N LEU A 11 30.33 7.65 -14.31
CA LEU A 11 29.65 6.35 -14.28
C LEU A 11 28.79 6.15 -13.02
N HIS A 12 29.09 6.84 -11.92
CA HIS A 12 28.26 6.82 -10.71
C HIS A 12 27.00 7.71 -10.83
N CYS A 13 26.88 8.50 -11.89
CA CYS A 13 25.80 9.44 -12.16
C CYS A 13 24.86 9.01 -13.30
N THR A 14 24.99 7.78 -13.81
CA THR A 14 24.15 7.31 -14.93
C THR A 14 23.46 6.00 -14.59
N ASP A 15 22.70 6.01 -13.50
CA ASP A 15 21.45 5.27 -13.43
C ASP A 15 20.46 6.18 -12.72
N PRO A 16 19.34 6.60 -13.33
CA PRO A 16 18.27 7.17 -12.54
C PRO A 16 17.92 6.09 -11.51
N PRO A 17 18.08 6.32 -10.19
CA PRO A 17 17.64 5.33 -9.23
C PRO A 17 16.17 5.14 -9.52
N LEU A 18 15.77 3.92 -9.89
CA LEU A 18 14.37 3.59 -10.03
C LEU A 18 13.73 4.04 -8.73
N ARG A 19 12.97 5.15 -8.80
CA ARG A 19 12.53 5.90 -7.61
C ARG A 19 11.63 5.05 -6.70
N TYR A 20 11.21 3.91 -7.23
CA TYR A 20 10.49 2.83 -6.59
C TYR A 20 11.12 1.51 -7.06
N PRO A 21 11.45 0.58 -6.15
CA PRO A 21 11.90 -0.75 -6.57
C PRO A 21 10.81 -1.42 -7.42
N ILE A 22 11.22 -2.13 -8.47
CA ILE A 22 10.32 -2.78 -9.47
C ILE A 22 9.21 -3.59 -8.80
N GLN A 23 9.53 -4.18 -7.63
CA GLN A 23 8.60 -4.95 -6.81
C GLN A 23 7.34 -4.18 -6.40
N VAL A 24 7.44 -2.87 -6.13
CA VAL A 24 6.29 -2.05 -5.68
C VAL A 24 5.34 -1.76 -6.83
N ILE A 25 5.88 -1.55 -8.03
CA ILE A 25 5.09 -1.32 -9.24
C ILE A 25 4.29 -2.58 -9.60
N ILE A 26 4.93 -3.75 -9.54
CA ILE A 26 4.27 -5.05 -9.78
C ILE A 26 3.18 -5.29 -8.74
N ALA A 27 3.47 -5.05 -7.46
CA ALA A 27 2.48 -5.21 -6.39
C ALA A 27 1.26 -4.30 -6.57
N ALA A 28 1.47 -3.03 -6.94
CA ALA A 28 0.38 -2.10 -7.20
C ALA A 28 -0.47 -2.51 -8.41
N CYS A 29 0.16 -2.95 -9.51
CA CYS A 29 -0.55 -3.46 -10.69
C CYS A 29 -1.41 -4.70 -10.37
N LEU A 30 -0.87 -5.66 -9.61
CA LEU A 30 -1.63 -6.84 -9.19
C LEU A 30 -2.82 -6.45 -8.31
N LEU A 31 -2.63 -5.48 -7.40
CA LEU A 31 -3.66 -5.04 -6.48
C LEU A 31 -4.82 -4.34 -7.20
N ILE A 32 -4.53 -3.56 -8.25
CA ILE A 32 -5.54 -2.94 -9.12
C ILE A 32 -6.28 -4.00 -9.96
N LEU A 33 -5.56 -4.97 -10.54
CA LEU A 33 -6.16 -6.05 -11.33
C LEU A 33 -7.08 -6.94 -10.49
N ILE A 34 -6.66 -7.27 -9.28
CA ILE A 34 -7.47 -8.01 -8.31
C ILE A 34 -8.71 -7.19 -7.93
N GLY A 35 -8.55 -5.88 -7.66
CA GLY A 35 -9.67 -4.98 -7.39
C GLY A 35 -10.69 -4.91 -8.54
N ALA A 36 -10.22 -4.84 -9.79
CA ALA A 36 -11.07 -4.83 -10.98
C ALA A 36 -11.82 -6.16 -11.18
N TYR A 37 -11.17 -7.29 -10.88
CA TYR A 37 -11.80 -8.61 -10.91
C TYR A 37 -12.88 -8.77 -9.82
N PHE A 38 -12.67 -8.19 -8.64
CA PHE A 38 -13.67 -8.19 -7.57
C PHE A 38 -14.89 -7.29 -7.89
N MET A 39 -14.73 -6.27 -8.74
CA MET A 39 -15.81 -5.36 -9.13
C MET A 39 -16.82 -6.02 -10.09
N SER A 40 -16.42 -7.03 -10.86
CA SER A 40 -17.25 -7.67 -11.88
C SER A 40 -18.08 -8.87 -11.39
N VAL A 41 -17.80 -9.43 -10.21
CA VAL A 41 -18.47 -10.63 -9.67
C VAL A 41 -19.24 -10.30 -8.38
N GLY A 42 -20.12 -9.30 -8.45
CA GLY A 42 -20.79 -8.69 -7.29
C GLY A 42 -22.14 -9.28 -6.94
N PHE A 43 -22.16 -10.33 -6.10
CA PHE A 43 -23.27 -10.64 -5.19
C PHE A 43 -22.76 -11.29 -3.88
N PRO A 44 -21.85 -12.29 -3.93
CA PRO A 44 -21.18 -12.80 -2.73
C PRO A 44 -19.90 -12.03 -2.33
N LEU A 45 -19.35 -11.18 -3.22
CA LEU A 45 -18.03 -10.55 -3.04
C LEU A 45 -18.03 -9.19 -2.33
N PHE A 46 -19.17 -8.69 -1.89
CA PHE A 46 -19.26 -7.39 -1.21
C PHE A 46 -18.41 -7.33 0.09
N ILE A 47 -18.31 -8.46 0.79
CA ILE A 47 -17.41 -8.61 1.95
C ILE A 47 -15.95 -8.38 1.56
N VAL A 48 -15.55 -8.87 0.39
CA VAL A 48 -14.15 -8.80 -0.06
C VAL A 48 -13.82 -7.40 -0.58
N THR A 49 -14.75 -6.72 -1.24
CA THR A 49 -14.55 -5.33 -1.66
C THR A 49 -14.39 -4.39 -0.46
N MET A 50 -15.18 -4.58 0.60
CA MET A 50 -15.04 -3.83 1.86
C MET A 50 -13.70 -4.09 2.56
N ALA A 51 -13.21 -5.34 2.55
CA ALA A 51 -11.88 -5.66 3.06
C ALA A 51 -10.76 -4.97 2.25
N MET A 52 -10.85 -4.98 0.92
CA MET A 52 -9.90 -4.30 0.04
C MET A 52 -9.89 -2.78 0.24
N VAL A 53 -11.06 -2.17 0.40
CA VAL A 53 -11.16 -0.72 0.71
C VAL A 53 -10.51 -0.40 2.06
N GLY A 54 -10.73 -1.24 3.08
CA GLY A 54 -10.05 -1.11 4.38
C GLY A 54 -8.52 -1.23 4.24
N LEU A 55 -8.05 -2.18 3.44
CA LEU A 55 -6.62 -2.38 3.14
C LEU A 55 -6.01 -1.15 2.47
N LEU A 56 -6.68 -0.58 1.46
CA LEU A 56 -6.22 0.59 0.72
C LEU A 56 -6.19 1.86 1.59
N LEU A 57 -7.25 2.10 2.37
CA LEU A 57 -7.31 3.23 3.29
C LEU A 57 -6.23 3.13 4.37
N GLY A 58 -6.11 1.98 5.04
CA GLY A 58 -5.10 1.77 6.07
C GLY A 58 -3.67 1.92 5.54
N SER A 59 -3.40 1.37 4.35
CA SER A 59 -2.10 1.52 3.69
C SER A 59 -1.81 2.96 3.30
N GLY A 60 -2.79 3.66 2.70
CA GLY A 60 -2.65 5.03 2.22
C GLY A 60 -2.41 6.03 3.35
N ILE A 61 -3.20 5.95 4.43
CA ILE A 61 -3.04 6.82 5.61
C ILE A 61 -1.65 6.60 6.24
N THR A 62 -1.26 5.34 6.40
CA THR A 62 0.04 5.00 7.02
C THR A 62 1.21 5.49 6.19
N TRP A 63 1.13 5.37 4.86
CA TRP A 63 2.15 5.93 3.97
C TRP A 63 2.32 7.44 4.15
N VAL A 64 1.20 8.18 4.13
CA VAL A 64 1.22 9.65 4.30
C VAL A 64 1.78 10.02 5.66
N CYS A 65 1.36 9.36 6.74
CA CYS A 65 1.87 9.61 8.09
C CYS A 65 3.39 9.39 8.20
N LEU A 66 3.92 8.28 7.65
CA LEU A 66 5.36 8.05 7.67
C LEU A 66 6.11 9.12 6.88
N LYS A 67 5.60 9.55 5.71
CA LYS A 67 6.23 10.62 4.92
C LYS A 67 6.29 11.94 5.67
N THR A 68 5.29 12.24 6.50
CA THR A 68 5.24 13.49 7.28
C THR A 68 6.16 13.47 8.50
N VAL A 69 6.39 12.31 9.10
CA VAL A 69 7.16 12.17 10.37
C VAL A 69 8.63 11.78 10.12
N GLU A 70 9.04 11.61 8.86
CA GLU A 70 10.39 11.13 8.52
C GLU A 70 11.49 12.12 8.99
N PRO A 71 12.48 11.67 9.80
CA PRO A 71 13.56 12.53 10.27
C PRO A 71 14.54 12.86 9.13
N PRO A 72 15.23 14.02 9.17
CA PRO A 72 16.09 14.52 8.09
C PRO A 72 17.30 13.64 7.77
N LYS A 73 17.66 12.68 8.64
CA LYS A 73 18.70 11.67 8.37
C LYS A 73 18.20 10.42 7.63
N GLY A 74 16.89 10.30 7.39
CA GLY A 74 16.28 9.16 6.70
C GLY A 74 16.41 7.83 7.45
N TYR A 75 15.65 6.81 7.04
CA TYR A 75 15.79 5.47 7.61
C TYR A 75 16.85 4.65 6.86
N PRO A 76 17.70 3.87 7.56
CA PRO A 76 18.70 3.02 6.93
C PRO A 76 18.10 1.90 6.06
N LEU A 77 16.78 1.66 6.16
CA LEU A 77 15.98 0.81 5.26
C LEU A 77 14.59 1.42 4.99
N SER A 78 14.50 2.63 4.43
CA SER A 78 13.20 3.29 4.17
C SER A 78 12.21 2.39 3.43
N SER A 79 12.59 1.75 2.32
CA SER A 79 11.64 0.94 1.53
C SER A 79 10.99 -0.21 2.32
N THR A 80 11.75 -0.88 3.20
CA THR A 80 11.24 -2.03 3.97
C THR A 80 10.30 -1.57 5.08
N VAL A 81 10.65 -0.48 5.77
CA VAL A 81 9.84 0.07 6.86
C VAL A 81 8.49 0.56 6.34
N TYR A 82 8.49 1.30 5.21
CA TYR A 82 7.28 1.77 4.56
C TYR A 82 6.38 0.62 4.10
N LEU A 83 6.96 -0.43 3.51
CA LEU A 83 6.18 -1.57 3.03
C LEU A 83 5.56 -2.35 4.19
N CYS A 84 6.34 -2.64 5.23
CA CYS A 84 5.87 -3.39 6.40
C CYS A 84 4.78 -2.62 7.15
N SER A 85 4.94 -1.30 7.34
CA SER A 85 3.94 -0.47 8.02
C SER A 85 2.63 -0.39 7.21
N CYS A 86 2.71 -0.23 5.89
CA CYS A 86 1.51 -0.14 5.04
C CYS A 86 0.74 -1.47 5.02
N VAL A 87 1.43 -2.60 4.85
CA VAL A 87 0.80 -3.94 4.85
C VAL A 87 0.18 -4.25 6.22
N GLY A 88 0.91 -3.96 7.31
CA GLY A 88 0.42 -4.19 8.67
C GLY A 88 -0.82 -3.35 8.99
N ALA A 89 -0.77 -2.04 8.76
CA ALA A 89 -1.89 -1.16 9.02
C ALA A 89 -3.09 -1.44 8.10
N GLY A 90 -2.84 -1.70 6.81
CA GLY A 90 -3.87 -2.10 5.87
C GLY A 90 -4.60 -3.38 6.30
N LEU A 91 -3.87 -4.39 6.80
CA LEU A 91 -4.48 -5.63 7.29
C LEU A 91 -5.39 -5.38 8.51
N VAL A 92 -4.96 -4.54 9.46
CA VAL A 92 -5.76 -4.16 10.63
C VAL A 92 -7.05 -3.46 10.20
N PHE A 93 -6.95 -2.47 9.30
CA PHE A 93 -8.13 -1.76 8.79
C PHE A 93 -9.07 -2.66 8.00
N ALA A 94 -8.55 -3.63 7.22
CA ALA A 94 -9.41 -4.60 6.54
C ALA A 94 -10.21 -5.47 7.52
N ILE A 95 -9.59 -5.94 8.61
CA ILE A 95 -10.28 -6.72 9.65
C ILE A 95 -11.37 -5.87 10.32
N VAL A 96 -11.08 -4.61 10.63
CA VAL A 96 -12.06 -3.68 11.23
C VAL A 96 -13.25 -3.46 10.30
N THR A 97 -13.01 -3.19 9.01
CA THR A 97 -14.09 -2.96 8.04
C THR A 97 -14.92 -4.22 7.80
N LEU A 98 -14.33 -5.42 7.88
CA LEU A 98 -15.06 -6.69 7.85
C LEU A 98 -16.00 -6.87 9.05
N TYR A 99 -15.51 -6.55 10.25
CA TYR A 99 -16.34 -6.56 11.45
C TYR A 99 -17.47 -5.54 11.37
N PHE A 100 -17.17 -4.33 10.91
CA PHE A 100 -18.16 -3.28 10.70
C PHE A 100 -19.26 -3.73 9.74
N TRP A 101 -18.91 -4.40 8.64
CA TRP A 101 -19.87 -4.94 7.69
C TRP A 101 -20.81 -5.99 8.31
N ARG A 102 -20.28 -6.90 9.14
CA ARG A 102 -21.10 -7.89 9.87
C ARG A 102 -22.11 -7.19 10.79
N VAL A 103 -21.66 -6.19 11.54
CA VAL A 103 -22.52 -5.39 12.43
C VAL A 103 -23.56 -4.60 11.64
N ALA A 104 -23.18 -3.99 10.51
CA ALA A 104 -24.10 -3.26 9.65
C ALA A 104 -25.22 -4.15 9.10
N LEU A 105 -24.93 -5.40 8.74
CA LEU A 105 -25.95 -6.37 8.32
C LEU A 105 -26.90 -6.74 9.47
N TYR A 106 -26.40 -6.91 10.69
CA TYR A 106 -27.26 -7.15 11.86
C TYR A 106 -28.17 -5.95 12.15
N LEU A 107 -27.66 -4.72 12.04
CA LEU A 107 -28.46 -3.50 12.19
C LEU A 107 -29.49 -3.34 11.07
N LEU A 108 -29.15 -3.68 9.83
CA LEU A 108 -30.07 -3.56 8.70
C LEU A 108 -31.21 -4.59 8.78
N CYS A 109 -30.91 -5.82 9.21
CA CYS A 109 -31.89 -6.89 9.38
C CYS A 109 -32.74 -6.74 10.66
N GLY A 110 -32.23 -6.05 11.68
CA GLY A 110 -32.96 -5.77 12.91
C GLY A 110 -33.94 -4.59 12.84
N ASN A 111 -33.94 -3.81 11.76
CA ASN A 111 -34.86 -2.68 11.56
C ASN A 111 -36.11 -3.04 10.73
N THR A 112 -36.37 -4.34 10.51
CA THR A 112 -37.59 -4.86 9.86
C THR A 112 -38.50 -5.55 10.88
N GLU A 113 -38.79 -4.88 12.00
CA GLU A 113 -39.91 -5.18 12.89
C GLU A 113 -40.78 -3.93 13.09
#